data_AF-A0A7C1IX26-F1
#
_entry.id   AF-A0A7C1IX26-F1
#
_cell.length_a   1.000
_cell.length_b   1.000
_cell.length_c   1.000
_cell.angle_alpha   90.00
_cell.angle_beta   90.00
_cell.angle_gamma   90.00
#
_symmetry.space_group_name_H-M   'P 1'
#
loop_
_entity.id
_entity.type
_entity.pdbx_description
1 polymer ?
#
loop_
_entity_poly.entity_id
_entity_poly.type
_entity_poly.pdbx_seq_one_letter_code
_entity_poly.pdbx_strand_id
1 'polypeptide(L)'
;MAFESLLNSQIEDIIASHLNELQVYLPNTAYQIHVPTDLTQVVMRLDRLIGVPAEYSTRPQQEEVFDLLGRLECFLRQMNVVTDEHFAETLIGRIWSRAHHWQTMVMGEFISPPIHQVWELLKPAVPDVLEKATEGYYVAKWWKPYPVMDVEILLRTDGIRIHGDPFQPEDLASGVAVCFWVI
;
A
#
# COMPACT_ATOMS: atom_id res chain seq x y z
N MET A 1 -13.59 0.66 22.29
CA MET A 1 -14.92 0.95 21.69
C MET A 1 -14.92 2.27 20.92
N ALA A 2 -14.60 3.42 21.53
CA ALA A 2 -14.60 4.70 20.78
C ALA A 2 -13.55 4.79 19.64
N PHE A 3 -12.34 4.26 19.85
CA PHE A 3 -11.26 4.28 18.85
C PHE A 3 -11.58 3.48 17.58
N GLU A 4 -11.96 2.22 17.75
CA GLU A 4 -12.31 1.30 16.66
C GLU A 4 -13.53 1.80 15.87
N SER A 5 -14.54 2.34 16.57
CA SER A 5 -15.71 2.94 15.91
C SER A 5 -15.35 4.15 15.06
N LEU A 6 -14.45 5.02 15.54
CA LEU A 6 -13.98 6.17 14.77
C LEU A 6 -13.18 5.73 13.55
N LEU A 7 -12.32 4.72 13.71
CA LEU A 7 -11.52 4.17 12.63
C LEU A 7 -12.39 3.54 11.54
N ASN A 8 -13.39 2.75 11.92
CA ASN A 8 -14.36 2.19 10.98
C ASN A 8 -15.09 3.29 10.20
N SER A 9 -15.59 4.32 10.89
CA SER A 9 -16.25 5.46 10.24
C SER A 9 -15.35 6.12 9.20
N GLN A 10 -14.07 6.34 9.50
CA GLN A 10 -13.15 6.97 8.55
C GLN A 10 -12.81 6.07 7.35
N ILE A 11 -12.70 4.76 7.56
CA ILE A 11 -12.52 3.80 6.46
C ILE A 11 -13.77 3.82 5.57
N GLU A 12 -14.96 3.80 6.15
CA GLU A 12 -16.24 3.90 5.44
C GLU A 12 -16.34 5.21 4.63
N ASP A 13 -15.95 6.34 5.22
CA ASP A 13 -15.95 7.64 4.56
C ASP A 13 -15.01 7.66 3.34
N ILE A 14 -13.81 7.08 3.46
CA ILE A 14 -12.86 6.93 2.34
C ILE A 14 -13.47 6.11 1.20
N ILE A 15 -14.04 4.94 1.53
CA ILE A 15 -14.67 4.05 0.54
C ILE A 15 -15.86 4.75 -0.13
N ALA A 16 -16.70 5.44 0.66
CA ALA A 16 -17.85 6.15 0.17
C ALA A 16 -17.46 7.31 -0.77
N SER A 17 -16.42 8.07 -0.41
CA SER A 17 -15.89 9.14 -1.27
C SER A 17 -15.43 8.59 -2.62
N HIS A 18 -14.62 7.53 -2.61
CA HIS A 18 -14.13 6.89 -3.83
C HIS A 18 -15.28 6.33 -4.69
N LEU A 19 -16.27 5.65 -4.08
CA LEU A 19 -17.44 5.17 -4.81
C LEU A 19 -18.27 6.30 -5.44
N ASN A 20 -18.43 7.41 -4.74
CA ASN A 20 -19.17 8.57 -5.25
C ASN A 20 -18.46 9.20 -6.46
N GLU A 21 -17.13 9.30 -6.42
CA GLU A 21 -16.33 9.77 -7.55
C GLU A 21 -16.46 8.85 -8.76
N LEU A 22 -16.39 7.53 -8.54
CA LEU A 22 -16.54 6.51 -9.57
C LEU A 22 -17.95 6.50 -10.20
N GLN A 23 -19.00 6.83 -9.45
CA GLN A 23 -20.37 6.94 -9.99
C GLN A 23 -20.52 8.06 -11.03
N VAL A 24 -19.74 9.13 -10.94
CA VAL A 24 -19.76 10.24 -11.91
C VAL A 24 -19.38 9.75 -13.30
N TYR A 25 -18.43 8.82 -13.39
CA TYR A 25 -17.89 8.33 -14.65
C TYR A 25 -18.62 7.07 -15.15
N LEU A 26 -19.18 6.25 -14.26
CA LEU A 26 -19.84 4.99 -14.62
C LEU A 26 -21.15 4.79 -13.82
N PRO A 27 -22.24 5.49 -14.20
CA PRO A 27 -23.48 5.53 -13.43
C PRO A 27 -24.27 4.21 -13.35
N ASN A 28 -23.81 3.13 -14.01
CA ASN A 28 -24.51 1.83 -14.07
C ASN A 28 -23.59 0.60 -13.82
N THR A 29 -22.38 0.79 -13.28
CA THR A 29 -21.42 -0.31 -13.08
C THR A 29 -21.40 -0.73 -11.62
N ALA A 30 -21.57 -2.03 -11.37
CA ALA A 30 -21.37 -2.62 -10.05
C ALA A 30 -19.87 -2.79 -9.80
N TYR A 31 -19.28 -1.94 -8.95
CA TYR A 31 -17.88 -2.07 -8.55
C TYR A 31 -17.73 -3.14 -7.47
N GLN A 32 -16.79 -4.07 -7.69
CA GLN A 32 -16.26 -4.90 -6.61
C GLN A 32 -15.06 -4.17 -6.03
N ILE A 33 -15.30 -3.28 -5.07
CA ILE A 33 -14.21 -2.79 -4.23
C ILE A 33 -13.82 -3.93 -3.29
N HIS A 34 -12.61 -4.44 -3.44
CA HIS A 34 -12.02 -5.35 -2.48
C HIS A 34 -11.44 -4.56 -1.31
N VAL A 35 -12.31 -4.18 -0.37
CA VAL A 35 -11.86 -3.71 0.94
C VAL A 35 -11.30 -4.92 1.69
N PRO A 36 -10.04 -4.86 2.18
CA PRO A 36 -9.52 -5.93 3.03
C PRO A 36 -10.45 -6.08 4.24
N THR A 37 -11.01 -7.27 4.44
CA THR A 37 -11.98 -7.57 5.51
C THR A 37 -11.42 -7.30 6.92
N ASP A 38 -10.12 -7.06 7.02
CA ASP A 38 -9.36 -6.83 8.24
C ASP A 38 -8.68 -5.45 8.31
N LEU A 39 -8.99 -4.48 7.43
CA LEU A 39 -8.26 -3.20 7.39
C LEU A 39 -8.25 -2.44 8.72
N THR A 40 -9.38 -2.43 9.45
CA THR A 40 -9.46 -1.85 10.79
C THR A 40 -8.46 -2.52 11.74
N GLN A 41 -8.36 -3.86 11.69
CA GLN A 41 -7.39 -4.60 12.49
C GLN A 41 -5.96 -4.31 12.06
N VAL A 42 -5.71 -4.16 10.75
CA VAL A 42 -4.41 -3.75 10.20
C VAL A 42 -3.99 -2.41 10.80
N VAL A 43 -4.84 -1.39 10.74
CA VAL A 43 -4.51 -0.04 11.23
C VAL A 43 -4.40 -0.02 12.76
N MET A 44 -5.26 -0.74 13.48
CA MET A 44 -5.15 -0.87 14.94
C MET A 44 -3.87 -1.58 15.37
N ARG A 45 -3.49 -2.65 14.66
CA ARG A 45 -2.26 -3.40 14.94
C ARG A 45 -1.04 -2.55 14.64
N LEU A 46 -1.06 -1.83 13.51
CA LEU A 46 -0.02 -0.89 13.12
C LEU A 46 0.19 0.18 14.21
N ASP A 47 -0.88 0.85 14.65
CA ASP A 47 -0.80 1.88 15.71
C ASP A 47 -0.19 1.36 17.02
N ARG A 48 -0.52 0.12 17.41
CA ARG A 48 0.07 -0.52 18.60
C ARG A 48 1.56 -0.78 18.42
N LEU A 49 1.98 -1.28 17.27
CA LEU A 49 3.38 -1.64 17.03
C LEU A 49 4.27 -0.39 16.94
N ILE A 50 3.81 0.65 16.24
CA ILE A 50 4.55 1.93 16.11
C ILE A 50 4.50 2.76 17.41
N GLY A 51 3.77 2.31 18.43
CA GLY A 51 3.85 2.85 19.80
C GLY A 51 5.14 2.47 20.53
N VAL A 52 5.83 1.42 20.07
CA VAL A 52 7.18 1.07 20.54
C VAL A 52 8.20 1.91 19.78
N PRO A 53 9.13 2.63 20.43
CA PRO A 53 10.14 3.39 19.71
C PRO A 53 10.98 2.50 18.78
N ALA A 54 11.29 3.01 17.58
CA ALA A 54 12.01 2.28 16.53
C ALA A 54 13.31 1.61 17.02
N GLU A 55 14.07 2.30 17.88
CA GLU A 55 15.33 1.82 18.46
C GLU A 55 15.19 0.56 19.36
N TYR A 56 13.98 0.29 19.88
CA TYR A 56 13.69 -0.88 20.70
C TYR A 56 12.90 -1.95 19.95
N SER A 57 12.65 -1.76 18.66
CA SER A 57 11.89 -2.70 17.86
C SER A 57 12.73 -3.94 17.52
N THR A 58 12.10 -5.11 17.58
CA THR A 58 12.69 -6.37 17.14
C THR A 58 12.48 -6.55 15.63
N ARG A 59 13.36 -7.29 14.95
CA ARG A 59 13.21 -7.58 13.52
C ARG A 59 11.82 -8.13 13.13
N PRO A 60 11.22 -9.08 13.87
CA PRO A 60 9.85 -9.51 13.57
C PRO A 60 8.81 -8.39 13.66
N GLN A 61 8.95 -7.45 14.61
CA GLN A 61 8.04 -6.30 14.71
C GLN A 61 8.25 -5.32 13.55
N GLN A 62 9.49 -5.10 13.13
CA GLN A 62 9.81 -4.26 11.97
C GLN A 62 9.17 -4.83 10.70
N GLU A 63 9.37 -6.13 10.47
CA GLU A 63 8.76 -6.83 9.33
C GLU A 63 7.23 -6.78 9.38
N GLU A 64 6.62 -6.91 10.56
CA GLU A 64 5.16 -6.79 10.75
C GLU A 64 4.67 -5.36 10.47
N VAL A 65 5.37 -4.33 10.95
CA VAL A 65 5.03 -2.93 10.67
C VAL A 65 5.10 -2.65 9.17
N PHE A 66 6.16 -3.11 8.49
CA PHE A 66 6.32 -2.88 7.04
C PHE A 66 5.21 -3.57 6.25
N ASP A 67 4.81 -4.79 6.66
CA ASP A 67 3.68 -5.47 6.03
C ASP A 67 2.35 -4.74 6.24
N LEU A 68 2.04 -4.35 7.47
CA LEU A 68 0.79 -3.65 7.78
C LEU A 68 0.73 -2.26 7.13
N LEU A 69 1.85 -1.54 7.10
CA LEU A 69 1.95 -0.25 6.42
C LEU A 69 1.77 -0.42 4.90
N GLY A 70 2.43 -1.40 4.28
CA GLY A 70 2.28 -1.69 2.85
C GLY A 70 0.85 -2.08 2.45
N ARG A 71 0.11 -2.78 3.33
CA ARG A 71 -1.32 -3.07 3.12
C ARG A 71 -2.18 -1.80 3.20
N LEU A 72 -1.91 -0.93 4.18
CA LEU A 72 -2.60 0.35 4.30
C LEU A 72 -2.32 1.25 3.08
N GLU A 73 -1.07 1.37 2.64
CA GLU A 73 -0.71 2.15 1.45
C GLU A 73 -1.37 1.60 0.18
N CYS A 74 -1.43 0.28 0.03
CA CYS A 74 -2.12 -0.37 -1.08
C CYS A 74 -3.62 0.00 -1.08
N PHE A 75 -4.28 -0.08 0.07
CA PHE A 75 -5.68 0.35 0.22
C PHE A 75 -5.87 1.84 -0.12
N LEU A 76 -5.04 2.73 0.42
CA LEU A 76 -5.16 4.18 0.16
C LEU A 76 -4.99 4.48 -1.33
N ARG A 77 -4.05 3.81 -2.01
CA ARG A 77 -3.87 3.92 -3.47
C ARG A 77 -5.06 3.38 -4.25
N GLN A 78 -5.60 2.22 -3.87
CA GLN A 78 -6.79 1.65 -4.50
C GLN A 78 -7.98 2.60 -4.40
N MET A 79 -8.12 3.29 -3.27
CA MET A 79 -9.18 4.27 -3.03
C MET A 79 -8.85 5.67 -3.56
N ASN A 80 -7.74 5.82 -4.29
CA ASN A 80 -7.26 7.10 -4.82
C ASN A 80 -7.16 8.23 -3.77
N VAL A 81 -6.80 7.87 -2.53
CA VAL A 81 -6.70 8.83 -1.43
C VAL A 81 -5.47 9.71 -1.64
N VAL A 82 -5.69 11.02 -1.69
CA VAL A 82 -4.64 12.03 -1.66
C VAL A 82 -4.16 12.19 -0.21
N THR A 83 -2.87 11.94 0.06
CA THR A 83 -2.27 12.08 1.39
C THR A 83 -1.87 13.52 1.69
N ASP A 84 -2.84 14.44 1.67
CA ASP A 84 -2.66 15.87 1.93
C ASP A 84 -2.80 16.24 3.43
N GLU A 85 -2.83 17.55 3.73
CA GLU A 85 -3.01 18.06 5.09
C GLU A 85 -4.34 17.61 5.71
N HIS A 86 -5.42 17.51 4.91
CA HIS A 86 -6.72 17.09 5.42
C HIS A 86 -6.72 15.61 5.80
N PHE A 87 -6.14 14.77 4.94
CA PHE A 87 -5.93 13.36 5.28
C PHE A 87 -5.09 13.22 6.55
N ALA A 88 -4.03 14.01 6.70
CA ALA A 88 -3.14 13.97 7.86
C ALA A 88 -3.84 14.33 9.19
N GLU A 89 -4.98 15.03 9.17
CA GLU A 89 -5.78 15.32 10.37
C GLU A 89 -6.66 14.15 10.84
N THR A 90 -6.96 13.21 9.94
CA THR A 90 -7.74 12.00 10.26
C THR A 90 -6.99 11.09 11.23
N LEU A 91 -7.67 10.10 11.82
CA LEU A 91 -7.01 9.12 12.68
C LEU A 91 -6.15 8.19 11.83
N ILE A 92 -6.66 7.73 10.68
CA ILE A 92 -5.92 6.89 9.72
C ILE A 92 -4.67 7.62 9.23
N GLY A 93 -4.80 8.88 8.80
CA GLY A 93 -3.68 9.66 8.29
C GLY A 93 -2.61 9.96 9.34
N ARG A 94 -3.00 10.16 10.61
CA ARG A 94 -2.03 10.27 11.72
C ARG A 94 -1.28 8.98 11.97
N ILE A 95 -1.97 7.83 11.94
CA ILE A 95 -1.35 6.51 12.12
C ILE A 95 -0.39 6.23 10.95
N TRP A 96 -0.83 6.48 9.72
CA TRP A 96 -0.02 6.36 8.50
C TRP A 96 1.24 7.22 8.58
N SER A 97 1.11 8.51 8.93
CA SER A 97 2.24 9.43 9.04
C SER A 97 3.24 8.99 10.11
N ARG A 98 2.74 8.56 11.28
CA ARG A 98 3.58 8.02 12.36
C ARG A 98 4.29 6.74 11.93
N ALA A 99 3.62 5.85 11.21
CA ALA A 99 4.20 4.61 10.73
C ALA A 99 5.32 4.86 9.71
N HIS A 100 5.14 5.81 8.79
CA HIS A 100 6.21 6.21 7.87
C HIS A 100 7.43 6.80 8.59
N HIS A 101 7.18 7.70 9.54
CA HIS A 101 8.27 8.25 10.33
C HIS A 101 8.99 7.15 11.11
N TRP A 102 8.25 6.24 11.74
CA TRP A 102 8.78 5.09 12.46
C TRP A 102 9.63 4.19 11.56
N GLN A 103 9.15 3.88 10.36
CA GLN A 103 9.88 3.09 9.38
C GLN A 103 11.17 3.77 8.94
N THR A 104 11.14 5.08 8.68
CA THR A 104 12.32 5.86 8.34
C THR A 104 13.38 5.77 9.45
N MET A 105 12.95 5.79 10.72
CA MET A 105 13.84 5.63 11.87
C MET A 105 14.43 4.20 11.96
N VAL A 106 13.63 3.17 11.68
CA VAL A 106 14.09 1.77 11.71
C VAL A 106 15.08 1.46 10.60
N MET A 107 14.81 1.93 9.39
CA MET A 107 15.73 1.75 8.28
C MET A 107 16.98 2.65 8.42
N GLY A 108 16.93 3.68 9.27
CA GLY A 108 17.98 4.69 9.34
C GLY A 108 18.06 5.49 8.04
N GLU A 109 19.25 6.00 7.69
CA GLU A 109 19.53 6.55 6.35
C GLU A 109 19.74 5.43 5.30
N PHE A 110 18.99 4.32 5.36
CA PHE A 110 19.11 3.30 4.33
C PHE A 110 18.63 3.84 2.99
N ILE A 111 19.55 3.80 2.05
CA ILE A 111 19.34 4.08 0.65
C ILE A 111 18.46 2.94 0.13
N SER A 112 17.15 3.15 0.06
CA SER A 112 16.30 2.28 -0.77
C SER A 112 16.99 2.09 -2.10
N PRO A 113 17.09 0.85 -2.62
CA PRO A 113 17.80 0.60 -3.86
C PRO A 113 17.27 1.58 -4.90
N PRO A 114 18.13 2.41 -5.52
CA PRO A 114 17.67 3.40 -6.46
C PRO A 114 16.88 2.68 -7.57
N ILE A 115 15.83 3.32 -8.09
CA ILE A 115 14.81 2.65 -8.91
C ILE A 115 15.38 1.80 -10.05
N HIS A 116 16.54 2.17 -10.61
CA HIS A 116 17.25 1.38 -11.63
C HIS A 116 17.75 0.01 -11.14
N GLN A 117 18.13 -0.15 -9.86
CA GLN A 117 18.50 -1.45 -9.28
C GLN A 117 17.26 -2.33 -9.09
N VAL A 118 16.12 -1.72 -8.76
CA VAL A 118 14.85 -2.45 -8.67
C VAL A 118 14.46 -2.96 -10.05
N TRP A 119 14.59 -2.14 -11.10
CA TRP A 119 14.40 -2.59 -12.48
C TRP A 119 15.23 -3.82 -12.85
N GLU A 120 16.46 -3.94 -12.36
CA GLU A 120 17.29 -5.13 -12.58
C GLU A 120 16.81 -6.34 -11.77
N LEU A 121 16.39 -6.12 -10.51
CA LEU A 121 15.83 -7.17 -9.65
C LEU A 121 14.55 -7.78 -10.25
N LEU A 122 13.73 -6.97 -10.92
CA LEU A 122 12.47 -7.41 -11.51
C LEU A 122 12.65 -8.31 -12.74
N LYS A 123 13.86 -8.47 -13.30
CA LYS A 123 14.03 -9.32 -14.48
C LYS A 123 13.82 -10.80 -14.12
N PRO A 124 13.00 -11.55 -14.88
CA PRO A 124 12.42 -11.20 -16.18
C PRO A 124 11.02 -10.55 -16.17
N ALA A 125 10.35 -10.43 -15.02
CA ALA A 125 9.04 -9.80 -14.83
C ALA A 125 9.04 -8.26 -14.94
N VAL A 126 9.65 -7.73 -15.99
CA VAL A 126 9.83 -6.28 -16.17
C VAL A 126 8.46 -5.61 -16.36
N PRO A 127 8.02 -4.72 -15.46
CA PRO A 127 6.77 -3.98 -15.64
C PRO A 127 6.88 -2.93 -16.74
N ASP A 128 5.75 -2.46 -17.26
CA ASP A 128 5.74 -1.33 -18.18
C ASP A 128 6.08 -0.02 -17.46
N VAL A 129 5.65 0.10 -16.20
CA VAL A 129 5.94 1.22 -15.32
C VAL A 129 6.32 0.72 -13.94
N LEU A 130 7.39 1.28 -13.37
CA LEU A 130 7.77 1.09 -11.98
C LEU A 130 7.74 2.45 -11.29
N GLU A 131 6.94 2.56 -10.24
CA GLU A 131 6.85 3.76 -9.41
C GLU A 131 7.44 3.48 -8.04
N LYS A 132 8.28 4.40 -7.54
CA LYS A 132 8.65 4.40 -6.13
C LYS A 132 7.53 5.11 -5.36
N ALA A 133 6.86 4.38 -4.49
CA ALA A 133 5.78 4.92 -3.68
C ALA A 133 6.34 5.61 -2.44
N THR A 134 7.13 4.87 -1.66
CA THR A 134 7.84 5.36 -0.48
C THR A 134 9.22 4.67 -0.40
N GLU A 135 10.02 4.96 0.62
CA GLU A 135 11.36 4.38 0.75
C GLU A 135 11.29 2.86 0.89
N GLY A 136 11.59 2.11 -0.18
CA GLY A 136 11.63 0.64 -0.20
C GLY A 136 10.35 0.02 -0.77
N TYR A 137 9.30 0.83 -0.95
CA TYR A 137 8.01 0.42 -1.49
C TYR A 137 7.84 0.86 -2.94
N TYR A 138 7.44 -0.09 -3.78
CA TYR A 138 7.32 0.10 -5.21
C TYR A 138 5.99 -0.41 -5.73
N VAL A 139 5.53 0.18 -6.83
CA VAL A 139 4.36 -0.26 -7.57
C VAL A 139 4.80 -0.59 -8.98
N ALA A 140 4.71 -1.88 -9.33
CA ALA A 140 4.92 -2.36 -10.69
C ALA A 140 3.57 -2.39 -11.41
N LYS A 141 3.48 -1.75 -12.59
CA LYS A 141 2.28 -1.70 -13.42
C LYS A 141 2.55 -2.35 -14.78
N TRP A 142 1.60 -3.15 -15.25
CA TRP A 142 1.63 -3.74 -16.58
C TRP A 142 0.36 -3.44 -17.38
N TRP A 143 0.57 -3.02 -18.61
CA TRP A 143 -0.44 -2.73 -19.61
C TRP A 143 -0.92 -4.05 -20.25
N LYS A 144 -2.02 -3.99 -21.00
CA LYS A 144 -2.62 -5.18 -21.59
C LYS A 144 -1.65 -5.93 -22.53
N PRO A 145 -1.69 -7.27 -22.54
CA PRO A 145 -2.59 -8.16 -21.76
C PRO A 145 -2.12 -8.40 -20.32
N TYR A 146 -3.03 -8.78 -19.41
CA TYR A 146 -2.71 -9.14 -18.02
C TYR A 146 -1.56 -10.17 -17.96
N PRO A 147 -0.38 -9.83 -17.44
CA PRO A 147 0.79 -10.69 -17.53
C PRO A 147 0.85 -11.64 -16.33
N VAL A 148 0.04 -12.69 -16.40
CA VAL A 148 -0.03 -13.74 -15.36
C VAL A 148 1.37 -14.24 -15.00
N MET A 149 2.22 -14.47 -16.00
CA MET A 149 3.57 -15.01 -15.80
C MET A 149 4.49 -14.01 -15.08
N ASP A 150 4.45 -12.73 -15.46
CA ASP A 150 5.31 -11.70 -14.86
C ASP A 150 4.91 -11.46 -13.41
N VAL A 151 3.60 -11.43 -13.11
CA VAL A 151 3.10 -11.36 -11.73
C VAL A 151 3.53 -12.60 -10.93
N GLU A 152 3.48 -13.80 -11.50
CA GLU A 152 3.95 -15.02 -10.83
C GLU A 152 5.46 -15.02 -10.56
N ILE A 153 6.27 -14.51 -11.50
CA ILE A 153 7.71 -14.37 -11.30
C ILE A 153 7.97 -13.36 -10.18
N LEU A 154 7.27 -12.22 -10.18
CA LEU A 154 7.42 -11.20 -9.14
C LEU A 154 7.11 -11.78 -7.75
N LEU A 155 6.01 -12.54 -7.62
CA LEU A 155 5.59 -13.23 -6.40
C LEU A 155 6.66 -14.21 -5.86
N ARG A 156 7.57 -14.69 -6.71
CA ARG A 156 8.62 -15.67 -6.38
C ARG A 156 10.03 -15.07 -6.35
N THR A 157 10.17 -13.77 -6.59
CA THR A 157 11.49 -13.14 -6.68
C THR A 157 12.07 -12.92 -5.28
N ASP A 158 13.28 -13.44 -5.05
CA ASP A 158 13.99 -13.27 -3.78
C ASP A 158 14.26 -11.78 -3.51
N GLY A 159 14.07 -11.35 -2.26
CA GLY A 159 14.20 -9.93 -1.88
C GLY A 159 12.95 -9.08 -2.21
N ILE A 160 11.89 -9.70 -2.74
CA ILE A 160 10.60 -9.04 -2.97
C ILE A 160 9.55 -9.60 -2.01
N ARG A 161 8.80 -8.70 -1.37
CA ARG A 161 7.61 -9.03 -0.57
C ARG A 161 6.40 -8.33 -1.16
N ILE A 162 5.40 -9.10 -1.61
CA ILE A 162 4.16 -8.56 -2.20
C ILE A 162 3.18 -8.14 -1.09
N HIS A 163 2.50 -7.02 -1.31
CA HIS A 163 1.50 -6.49 -0.36
C HIS A 163 0.16 -6.27 -1.04
N GLY A 164 -0.84 -7.02 -0.55
CA GLY A 164 -2.17 -7.09 -1.14
C GLY A 164 -2.19 -7.91 -2.41
N ASP A 165 -3.40 -8.13 -2.92
CA ASP A 165 -3.59 -8.78 -4.21
C ASP A 165 -3.34 -7.79 -5.36
N PRO A 166 -2.90 -8.28 -6.54
CA PRO A 166 -2.82 -7.46 -7.74
C PRO A 166 -4.16 -6.75 -8.02
N PHE A 167 -4.11 -5.47 -8.36
CA PHE A 167 -5.31 -4.66 -8.59
C PHE A 167 -5.23 -3.89 -9.90
N GLN A 168 -6.36 -3.40 -10.40
CA GLN A 168 -6.41 -2.56 -11.58
C GLN A 168 -6.46 -1.08 -11.17
N PRO A 169 -5.44 -0.25 -11.47
CA PRO A 169 -5.46 1.16 -11.12
C PRO A 169 -6.27 1.99 -12.14
N GLU A 170 -6.77 3.15 -11.72
CA GLU A 170 -7.68 4.00 -12.54
C GLU A 170 -7.03 4.54 -13.81
N ASP A 171 -5.74 4.88 -13.73
CA ASP A 171 -4.94 5.36 -14.86
C ASP A 171 -4.64 4.26 -15.88
N LEU A 172 -5.01 3.01 -15.59
CA LEU A 172 -4.69 1.84 -16.41
C LEU A 172 -5.90 0.93 -16.65
N ALA A 173 -6.74 1.34 -17.60
CA ALA A 173 -7.88 0.53 -18.04
C ALA A 173 -7.44 -0.88 -18.49
N SER A 174 -7.81 -1.87 -17.68
CA SER A 174 -7.52 -3.30 -17.85
C SER A 174 -6.05 -3.74 -17.78
N GLY A 175 -5.17 -2.93 -17.18
CA GLY A 175 -3.86 -3.42 -16.75
C GLY A 175 -3.88 -3.93 -15.31
N VAL A 176 -2.70 -4.22 -14.78
CA VAL A 176 -2.52 -4.67 -13.39
C VAL A 176 -1.42 -3.88 -12.73
N ALA A 177 -1.61 -3.56 -11.45
CA ALA A 177 -0.61 -3.05 -10.54
C ALA A 177 -0.36 -4.07 -9.42
N VAL A 178 0.91 -4.22 -9.05
CA VAL A 178 1.33 -5.01 -7.90
C VAL A 178 2.20 -4.13 -7.01
N CYS A 179 1.82 -4.05 -5.73
CA CYS A 179 2.57 -3.35 -4.71
C CYS A 179 3.55 -4.30 -4.01
N PHE A 180 4.80 -3.87 -3.84
CA PHE A 180 5.81 -4.71 -3.21
C PHE A 180 6.91 -3.91 -2.50
N TRP A 181 7.55 -4.55 -1.53
CA TRP A 181 8.75 -4.05 -0.89
C TRP A 181 9.99 -4.75 -1.41
N VAL A 182 11.11 -4.02 -1.48
CA VAL A 182 12.45 -4.58 -1.67
C VAL A 182 13.15 -4.63 -0.32
N ILE A 183 13.54 -5.83 0.12
CA ILE A 183 14.13 -6.12 1.44
C ILE A 183 15.56 -6.65 1.33
#